data_AF-A0A7W0V039-F1
#
_entry.id   AF-A0A7W0V039-F1
#
_cell.length_a   1.000
_cell.length_b   1.000
_cell.length_c   1.000
_cell.angle_alpha   90.00
_cell.angle_beta   90.00
_cell.angle_gamma   90.00
#
_symmetry.space_group_name_H-M   'P 1'
#
loop_
_entity.id
_entity.type
_entity.pdbx_description
1 polymer ?
#
loop_
_entity_poly.entity_id
_entity_poly.type
_entity_poly.pdbx_seq_one_letter_code
_entity_poly.pdbx_strand_id
1 'polypeptide(L)'
;ANTANQSKPAAQKESAGPHKLSYKEKRELETLESQIAAAEIRKAEIEAQLGFHSRDAVKVQALFSEQQQLLQHLDRDMERWAALAEKAEHEKRG
;
A
#
# COMPACT_ATOMS: atom_id res chain seq x y z
N ALA A 1 36.64 -33.26 25.54
CA ALA A 1 36.96 -31.97 24.92
C ALA A 1 35.81 -31.01 25.21
N ASN A 2 36.14 -29.76 25.52
CA ASN A 2 35.29 -28.74 26.14
C ASN A 2 34.67 -27.81 25.09
N THR A 3 33.37 -27.53 25.26
CA THR A 3 32.66 -26.24 25.10
C THR A 3 32.42 -25.56 23.74
N ALA A 4 31.22 -24.93 23.70
CA ALA A 4 30.71 -23.82 22.89
C ALA A 4 30.05 -24.17 21.53
N ASN A 5 28.93 -23.60 21.11
CA ASN A 5 28.33 -22.32 21.50
C ASN A 5 26.82 -22.31 21.19
N GLN A 6 26.02 -21.92 22.17
CA GLN A 6 24.62 -21.52 21.98
C GLN A 6 24.58 -20.10 21.42
N SER A 7 23.74 -19.86 20.40
CA SER A 7 23.36 -18.51 19.98
C SER A 7 21.84 -18.37 20.01
N LYS A 8 21.38 -17.84 21.14
CA LYS A 8 20.13 -17.16 21.52
C LYS A 8 18.99 -17.03 20.48
N PRO A 9 17.72 -17.19 20.90
CA PRO A 9 16.59 -16.68 20.14
C PRO A 9 16.65 -15.15 20.16
N ALA A 10 16.64 -14.54 18.98
CA ALA A 10 16.48 -13.10 18.85
C ALA A 10 15.08 -12.74 19.35
N ALA A 11 15.01 -12.34 20.62
CA ALA A 11 13.89 -11.62 21.18
C ALA A 11 13.65 -10.39 20.30
N GLN A 12 12.65 -10.49 19.41
CA GLN A 12 11.96 -9.33 18.89
C GLN A 12 11.44 -8.59 20.12
N LYS A 13 12.15 -7.54 20.50
CA LYS A 13 11.62 -6.53 21.39
C LYS A 13 10.41 -5.96 20.67
N GLU A 14 9.24 -6.48 21.01
CA GLU A 14 8.01 -5.72 20.96
C GLU A 14 8.28 -4.47 21.80
N SER A 15 8.69 -3.40 21.12
CA SER A 15 8.88 -2.11 21.74
C SER A 15 7.49 -1.61 22.13
N ALA A 16 7.09 -1.90 23.36
CA ALA A 16 6.04 -1.23 24.11
C ALA A 16 6.45 0.22 24.42
N GLY A 17 6.81 0.97 23.38
CA GLY A 17 7.09 2.41 23.37
C GLY A 17 6.01 3.15 22.59
N PRO A 18 5.93 4.49 22.74
CA PRO A 18 4.78 5.28 22.31
C PRO A 18 4.45 5.06 20.84
N HIS A 19 3.16 5.04 20.52
CA HIS A 19 2.50 4.72 19.24
C HIS A 19 2.88 5.67 18.08
N LYS A 20 4.16 5.97 17.91
CA LYS A 20 4.67 6.92 16.92
C LYS A 20 5.01 6.23 15.62
N LEU A 21 4.75 6.89 14.50
CA LEU A 21 5.20 6.46 13.19
C LEU A 21 6.72 6.54 13.10
N SER A 22 7.34 5.46 12.61
CA SER A 22 8.74 5.46 12.24
C SER A 22 8.97 6.31 10.98
N TYR A 23 10.23 6.71 10.73
CA TYR A 23 10.59 7.45 9.51
C TYR A 23 10.17 6.71 8.23
N LYS A 24 10.34 5.38 8.21
CA LYS A 24 9.94 4.55 7.06
C LYS A 24 8.44 4.59 6.83
N GLU A 25 7.64 4.50 7.89
CA GLU A 25 6.18 4.56 7.79
C GLU A 25 5.68 5.95 7.37
N LYS A 26 6.34 7.03 7.80
CA LYS A 26 6.03 8.39 7.33
C LYS A 26 6.27 8.52 5.81
N ARG A 27 7.40 8.00 5.33
CA ARG A 27 7.70 7.95 3.89
C ARG A 27 6.74 7.05 3.11
N GLU A 28 6.34 5.94 3.71
CA GLU A 28 5.36 5.04 3.12
C GLU A 28 4.01 5.74 2.94
N LEU A 29 3.54 6.50 3.95
CA LEU A 29 2.30 7.26 3.86
C LEU A 29 2.34 8.30 2.72
N GLU A 30 3.41 9.09 2.61
CA GLU A 30 3.63 10.03 1.49
C GLU A 30 3.62 9.32 0.12
N THR A 31 4.22 8.12 0.07
CA THR A 31 4.31 7.32 -1.17
C THR A 31 2.95 6.75 -1.55
N LEU A 32 2.20 6.23 -0.58
CA LEU A 32 0.86 5.69 -0.79
C LEU A 32 -0.10 6.78 -1.29
N GLU A 33 -0.05 8.00 -0.74
CA GLU A 33 -0.84 9.13 -1.23
C GLU A 33 -0.58 9.41 -2.71
N SER A 34 0.69 9.38 -3.12
CA SER A 34 1.08 9.59 -4.51
C SER A 34 0.64 8.42 -5.41
N GLN A 35 0.72 7.18 -4.92
CA GLN A 35 0.33 5.97 -5.65
C GLN A 35 -1.19 5.89 -5.84
N ILE A 36 -1.97 6.16 -4.79
CA ILE A 36 -3.43 6.24 -4.80
C ILE A 36 -3.88 7.28 -5.84
N ALA A 37 -3.34 8.50 -5.78
CA ALA A 37 -3.68 9.56 -6.73
C ALA A 37 -3.35 9.17 -8.19
N ALA A 38 -2.20 8.54 -8.43
CA ALA A 38 -1.84 8.06 -9.76
C ALA A 38 -2.77 6.93 -10.24
N ALA A 39 -3.16 6.03 -9.35
CA ALA A 39 -4.08 4.93 -9.66
C ALA A 39 -5.49 5.45 -9.97
N GLU A 40 -5.98 6.47 -9.27
CA GLU A 40 -7.25 7.13 -9.58
C GLU A 40 -7.25 7.80 -10.96
N ILE A 41 -6.16 8.50 -11.29
CA ILE A 41 -5.98 9.09 -12.63
C ILE A 41 -6.01 7.98 -13.69
N ARG A 42 -5.23 6.92 -13.49
CA ARG A 42 -5.18 5.81 -14.44
C ARG A 42 -6.54 5.12 -14.60
N LYS A 43 -7.31 4.98 -13.52
CA LYS A 43 -8.67 4.42 -13.57
C LYS A 43 -9.58 5.26 -14.47
N ALA A 44 -9.56 6.59 -14.33
CA ALA A 44 -10.35 7.49 -15.17
C ALA A 44 -9.92 7.42 -16.65
N GLU A 45 -8.61 7.31 -16.93
CA GLU A 45 -8.10 7.11 -18.29
C GLU A 45 -8.58 5.79 -18.90
N ILE A 46 -8.60 4.70 -18.12
CA ILE A 46 -9.09 3.40 -18.59
C ILE A 46 -10.58 3.48 -18.91
N GLU A 47 -11.38 4.14 -18.07
CA GLU A 47 -12.82 4.35 -18.31
C GLU A 47 -13.08 5.12 -19.61
N ALA A 48 -12.30 6.18 -19.87
CA ALA A 48 -12.38 6.93 -21.12
C ALA A 48 -11.98 6.07 -22.34
N GLN A 49 -10.91 5.28 -22.20
CA GLN A 49 -10.43 4.38 -23.26
C GLN A 49 -11.42 3.24 -23.56
N LEU A 50 -12.10 2.71 -22.56
CA LEU A 50 -13.14 1.68 -22.74
C LEU A 50 -14.30 2.21 -23.60
N GLY A 51 -14.74 3.45 -23.36
CA GLY A 51 -15.75 4.10 -24.18
C GLY A 51 -15.28 4.31 -25.63
N PHE A 52 -14.07 4.84 -25.80
CA PHE A 52 -13.48 5.11 -27.11
C PHE A 52 -13.20 3.85 -27.94
N HIS A 53 -12.73 2.78 -27.29
CA HIS A 53 -12.38 1.51 -27.92
C HIS A 53 -13.48 0.46 -27.87
N SER A 54 -14.74 0.84 -27.64
CA SER A 54 -15.89 -0.08 -27.46
C SER A 54 -16.09 -1.12 -28.58
N ARG A 55 -15.56 -0.89 -29.78
CA ARG A 55 -15.63 -1.82 -30.93
C ARG A 55 -14.43 -2.78 -31.04
N ASP A 56 -13.38 -2.58 -30.26
CA ASP A 56 -12.17 -3.41 -30.24
C ASP A 56 -12.21 -4.33 -29.02
N ALA A 57 -12.77 -5.53 -29.20
CA ALA A 57 -12.97 -6.48 -28.11
C ALA A 57 -11.66 -6.89 -27.41
N VAL A 58 -10.55 -6.93 -28.14
CA VAL A 58 -9.22 -7.30 -27.57
C VAL A 58 -8.73 -6.18 -26.66
N LYS A 59 -8.80 -4.92 -27.11
CA LYS A 59 -8.44 -3.77 -26.26
C LYS A 59 -9.35 -3.63 -25.06
N VAL A 60 -10.66 -3.78 -25.26
CA VAL A 60 -11.64 -3.71 -24.18
C VAL A 60 -11.34 -4.76 -23.11
N GLN A 61 -11.06 -6.01 -23.49
CA GLN A 61 -10.70 -7.05 -22.53
C GLN A 61 -9.39 -6.74 -21.79
N ALA A 62 -8.38 -6.22 -22.47
CA ALA A 62 -7.11 -5.82 -21.85
C ALA A 62 -7.31 -4.68 -20.84
N LEU A 63 -8.08 -3.64 -21.22
CA LEU A 63 -8.41 -2.51 -20.36
C LEU A 63 -9.23 -2.92 -19.14
N PHE A 64 -10.19 -3.84 -19.28
CA PHE A 64 -10.92 -4.39 -18.13
C PHE A 64 -10.00 -5.16 -17.19
N SER A 65 -9.07 -5.95 -17.73
CA SER A 65 -8.12 -6.71 -16.91
C SER A 65 -7.18 -5.77 -16.14
N GLU A 66 -6.71 -4.71 -16.79
CA GLU A 66 -5.93 -3.66 -16.14
C GLU A 66 -6.74 -2.93 -15.07
N GLN A 67 -7.99 -2.54 -15.36
CA GLN A 67 -8.88 -1.89 -14.39
C GLN A 67 -9.09 -2.74 -13.14
N GLN A 68 -9.31 -4.05 -13.30
CA GLN A 68 -9.49 -4.96 -12.17
C GLN A 68 -8.23 -5.05 -11.30
N GLN A 69 -7.05 -5.16 -11.92
CA GLN A 69 -5.78 -5.17 -11.19
C GLN A 69 -5.53 -3.84 -10.47
N LEU A 70 -5.84 -2.74 -11.13
CA LEU A 70 -5.70 -1.39 -10.59
C LEU A 70 -6.62 -1.17 -9.39
N LEU A 71 -7.88 -1.60 -9.46
CA LEU A 71 -8.82 -1.53 -8.35
C LEU A 71 -8.34 -2.35 -7.14
N GLN A 72 -7.86 -3.58 -7.37
CA GLN A 72 -7.29 -4.38 -6.29
C GLN A 72 -6.04 -3.74 -5.67
N HIS A 73 -5.23 -3.04 -6.47
CA HIS A 73 -4.08 -2.31 -5.95
C HIS A 73 -4.50 -1.09 -5.13
N LEU A 74 -5.45 -0.31 -5.64
CA LEU A 74 -6.01 0.84 -4.96
C LEU A 74 -6.59 0.46 -3.61
N ASP A 75 -7.37 -0.63 -3.54
CA ASP A 75 -7.94 -1.11 -2.27
C ASP A 75 -6.85 -1.43 -1.24
N ARG A 76 -5.79 -2.14 -1.64
CA ARG A 76 -4.66 -2.47 -0.74
C ARG A 76 -3.91 -1.23 -0.27
N ASP A 77 -3.69 -0.27 -1.17
CA ASP A 77 -2.97 0.95 -0.84
C ASP A 77 -3.80 1.83 0.10
N MET A 78 -5.12 1.91 -0.13
CA MET A 78 -6.07 2.61 0.72
C MET A 78 -6.16 1.98 2.12
N GLU A 79 -6.23 0.65 2.22
CA GLU A 79 -6.22 -0.06 3.51
C GLU A 79 -4.92 0.22 4.29
N ARG A 80 -3.77 0.17 3.60
CA ARG A 80 -2.47 0.44 4.22
C ARG A 80 -2.35 1.90 4.64
N TRP A 81 -2.77 2.84 3.79
CA TRP A 81 -2.77 4.26 4.09
C TRP A 81 -3.65 4.55 5.31
N ALA A 82 -4.87 3.97 5.37
CA ALA A 82 -5.80 4.16 6.48
C ALA A 82 -5.19 3.68 7.81
N ALA A 83 -4.55 2.50 7.83
CA ALA A 83 -3.89 1.98 9.03
C ALA A 83 -2.73 2.89 9.51
N LEU A 84 -1.94 3.43 8.58
CA LEU A 84 -0.86 4.35 8.91
C LEU A 84 -1.37 5.72 9.36
N ALA A 85 -2.45 6.22 8.74
CA ALA A 85 -3.10 7.48 9.10
C ALA A 85 -3.73 7.40 10.50
N GLU A 86 -4.39 6.30 10.84
CA GLU A 86 -4.90 6.05 12.19
C GLU A 86 -3.77 6.08 13.22
N LYS A 87 -2.67 5.35 12.97
CA LYS A 87 -1.47 5.40 13.82
C LYS A 87 -0.93 6.84 13.97
N ALA A 88 -0.92 7.63 12.90
CA ALA A 88 -0.51 9.04 12.93
C ALA A 88 -1.39 9.88 13.85
N GLU A 89 -2.70 9.67 13.81
CA GLU A 89 -3.67 10.39 14.64
C GLU A 89 -3.53 10.01 16.13
N HIS A 90 -3.28 8.73 16.43
CA HIS A 90 -2.98 8.29 17.80
C HIS A 90 -1.70 8.92 18.35
N GLU A 91 -0.64 9.05 17.54
CA GLU A 91 0.60 9.75 17.93
C GLU A 91 0.37 11.21 18.30
N LYS A 92 -0.52 11.93 17.59
CA LYS A 92 -0.79 13.37 17.84
C LYS A 92 -1.61 13.60 19.11
N ARG A 93 -2.41 12.62 19.53
CA ARG A 93 -3.34 12.72 20.66
C ARG A 93 -2.75 12.25 21.99
N GLY A 94 -1.64 11.50 21.97
CA GLY A 94 -0.92 11.01 23.15
C GLY A 94 0.32 11.84 23.46
#